data_AF-A0A9E3NA86-F1
#
_entry.id   AF-A0A9E3NA86-F1
#
_cell.length_a   1.000
_cell.length_b   1.000
_cell.length_c   1.000
_cell.angle_alpha   90.00
_cell.angle_beta   90.00
_cell.angle_gamma   90.00
#
_symmetry.space_group_name_H-M   'P 1'
#
loop_
_entity.id
_entity.type
_entity.pdbx_description
1 polymer ?
#
loop_
_entity_poly.entity_id
_entity_poly.type
_entity_poly.pdbx_seq_one_letter_code
_entity_poly.pdbx_strand_id
1 'polypeptide(L)'
;PPARFAPGTQRGYFEKMRFRAKPVATRVEPNVLGRSLDLAQVGEHHRVVWTGFLVPPESGTYRLGLHGSNGSMTLNGKPFADLSKSGWGSLPTLKEIQLEKGRRYAIEVTGDAHSAPADTALIWKRISKTPDADLAAGAAQADVLVAVVGLTSDLEAEESPAQVPGFKGGDKTTLDLPPDQIALLEKAKATGKPLIVVLMNGSPINLAWAKDNAAAIVETWYPGQSGGLAVGNILSGKTNPSGRLPLTFYKSIDDLPPFGDYSMKGRTYRYFTGTPVYPFGYGLSYTRFSYAPLTVEPAPGGAHHGVRVSTEVRNIGARAGDEVAQLYLNFPDGPGAPKIALRGFKRVTLKPGESRTITFDLSPRDISAVTLDGDRR
;
A
#
# COMPACT_ATOMS: atom_id res chain seq x y z
N PRO A 1 21.42 15.35 25.45
CA PRO A 1 21.07 16.29 24.35
C PRO A 1 21.64 17.69 24.64
N PRO A 2 22.28 18.37 23.67
CA PRO A 2 22.71 19.78 23.81
C PRO A 2 21.57 20.66 24.35
N ALA A 3 21.87 21.74 25.07
CA ALA A 3 20.85 22.60 25.72
C ALA A 3 19.76 23.12 24.75
N ARG A 4 20.11 23.34 23.47
CA ARG A 4 19.17 23.71 22.39
C ARG A 4 18.17 22.60 21.99
N PHE A 5 18.35 21.39 22.52
CA PHE A 5 17.46 20.23 22.34
C PHE A 5 16.91 19.74 23.68
N ALA A 6 16.97 20.57 24.74
CA ALA A 6 16.28 20.24 25.99
C ALA A 6 14.76 20.22 25.73
N PRO A 7 14.00 19.30 26.37
CA PRO A 7 12.55 19.24 26.22
C PRO A 7 11.89 20.62 26.39
N GLY A 8 11.00 21.00 25.47
CA GLY A 8 10.25 22.27 25.51
C GLY A 8 10.94 23.49 24.89
N THR A 9 12.25 23.45 24.61
CA THR A 9 12.97 24.60 23.98
C THR A 9 12.46 24.94 22.58
N GLN A 10 12.19 23.92 21.75
CA GLN A 10 11.62 24.09 20.41
C GLN A 10 10.19 24.66 20.45
N ARG A 11 9.37 24.22 21.42
CA ARG A 11 8.01 24.74 21.62
C ARG A 11 8.02 26.23 21.96
N GLY A 12 8.92 26.65 22.86
CA GLY A 12 9.07 28.06 23.23
C GLY A 12 9.54 28.95 22.07
N TYR A 13 10.27 28.39 21.08
CA TYR A 13 10.64 29.11 19.86
C TYR A 13 9.40 29.35 18.97
N PHE A 14 8.59 28.31 18.74
CA PHE A 14 7.38 28.42 17.91
C PHE A 14 6.31 29.33 18.53
N GLU A 15 6.11 29.30 19.85
CA GLU A 15 5.14 30.19 20.53
C GLU A 15 5.47 31.68 20.36
N LYS A 16 6.75 32.02 20.15
CA LYS A 16 7.21 33.40 19.90
C LYS A 16 7.24 33.78 18.42
N MET A 17 7.03 32.83 17.52
CA MET A 17 7.03 33.08 16.08
C MET A 17 5.87 34.01 15.71
N ARG A 18 6.13 34.96 14.79
CA ARG A 18 5.15 35.89 14.27
C ARG A 18 5.29 35.96 12.76
N PHE A 19 4.15 36.01 12.06
CA PHE A 19 4.11 36.09 10.60
C PHE A 19 3.75 37.50 10.14
N ARG A 20 4.29 37.90 8.98
CA ARG A 20 3.97 39.19 8.36
C ARG A 20 2.51 39.19 7.89
N ALA A 21 1.83 40.32 8.04
CA ALA A 21 0.45 40.47 7.53
C ALA A 21 0.38 40.49 6.00
N LYS A 22 1.39 41.05 5.33
CA LYS A 22 1.47 41.08 3.86
C LYS A 22 2.10 39.78 3.34
N PRO A 23 1.46 39.05 2.41
CA PRO A 23 2.03 37.84 1.85
C PRO A 23 3.25 38.15 0.98
N VAL A 24 4.23 37.24 1.00
CA VAL A 24 5.42 37.30 0.13
C VAL A 24 5.13 36.77 -1.29
N ALA A 25 4.10 35.95 -1.43
CA ALA A 25 3.61 35.41 -2.69
C ALA A 25 2.11 35.13 -2.62
N THR A 26 1.42 35.16 -3.77
CA THR A 26 0.01 34.79 -3.89
C THR A 26 -0.19 33.93 -5.14
N ARG A 27 -1.07 32.93 -5.06
CA ARG A 27 -1.40 32.03 -6.17
C ARG A 27 -2.84 31.56 -6.00
N VAL A 28 -3.54 31.33 -7.13
CA VAL A 28 -4.85 30.66 -7.14
C VAL A 28 -4.61 29.17 -7.27
N GLU A 29 -5.25 28.39 -6.40
CA GLU A 29 -5.10 26.92 -6.36
C GLU A 29 -6.49 26.26 -6.46
N PRO A 30 -6.59 25.09 -7.12
CA PRO A 30 -7.86 24.37 -7.23
C PRO A 30 -8.25 23.63 -5.94
N ASN A 31 -7.34 23.54 -4.97
CA ASN A 31 -7.53 22.85 -3.70
C ASN A 31 -6.71 23.52 -2.58
N VAL A 32 -6.98 23.11 -1.34
CA VAL A 32 -6.21 23.52 -0.16
C VAL A 32 -5.30 22.37 0.23
N LEU A 33 -4.02 22.48 -0.14
CA LEU A 33 -2.99 21.47 0.07
C LEU A 33 -1.65 22.17 0.32
N GLY A 34 -0.88 21.62 1.25
CA GLY A 34 0.48 22.07 1.58
C GLY A 34 1.46 22.04 0.42
N ARG A 35 1.56 23.13 -0.35
CA ARG A 35 2.45 23.26 -1.53
C ARG A 35 3.15 24.62 -1.60
N SER A 36 3.18 25.32 -0.49
CA SER A 36 3.74 26.67 -0.38
C SER A 36 5.22 26.75 -0.72
N LEU A 37 5.99 25.68 -0.46
CA LEU A 37 7.42 25.60 -0.81
C LEU A 37 7.68 25.40 -2.31
N ASP A 38 6.64 25.18 -3.14
CA ASP A 38 6.78 25.26 -4.60
C ASP A 38 7.11 26.71 -5.05
N LEU A 39 6.87 27.70 -4.19
CA LEU A 39 7.14 29.11 -4.44
C LEU A 39 8.48 29.49 -3.81
N ALA A 40 9.48 29.81 -4.64
CA ALA A 40 10.84 30.12 -4.20
C ALA A 40 10.95 31.28 -3.18
N GLN A 41 9.93 32.14 -3.10
CA GLN A 41 9.86 33.27 -2.14
C GLN A 41 9.44 32.84 -0.73
N VAL A 42 8.95 31.61 -0.56
CA VAL A 42 8.45 31.10 0.72
C VAL A 42 9.58 30.37 1.45
N GLY A 43 9.86 30.82 2.68
CA GLY A 43 10.81 30.16 3.57
C GLY A 43 10.21 28.97 4.32
N GLU A 44 11.05 28.16 4.96
CA GLU A 44 10.64 26.97 5.71
C GLU A 44 9.63 27.28 6.83
N HIS A 45 9.78 28.42 7.50
CA HIS A 45 8.81 28.92 8.47
C HIS A 45 7.87 29.94 7.81
N HIS A 46 6.61 29.58 7.65
CA HIS A 46 5.63 30.45 6.99
C HIS A 46 4.20 30.17 7.45
N ARG A 47 3.32 31.13 7.19
CA ARG A 47 1.87 30.97 7.29
C ARG A 47 1.29 30.99 5.89
N VAL A 48 0.39 30.05 5.61
CA VAL A 48 -0.47 30.08 4.43
C VAL A 48 -1.89 30.41 4.86
N VAL A 49 -2.55 31.28 4.10
CA VAL A 49 -3.97 31.57 4.25
C VAL A 49 -4.64 31.33 2.91
N TRP A 50 -5.54 30.35 2.84
CA TRP A 50 -6.40 30.12 1.69
C TRP A 50 -7.75 30.77 1.94
N THR A 51 -8.21 31.59 1.01
CA THR A 51 -9.57 32.14 0.99
C THR A 51 -10.25 31.74 -0.30
N GLY A 52 -11.54 31.43 -0.24
CA GLY A 52 -12.27 31.04 -1.42
C GLY A 52 -13.62 30.45 -1.11
N PHE A 53 -14.08 29.57 -2.00
CA PHE A 53 -15.37 28.92 -1.89
C PHE A 53 -15.26 27.43 -2.10
N LEU A 54 -15.90 26.66 -1.22
CA LEU A 54 -16.25 25.28 -1.47
C LEU A 54 -17.55 25.24 -2.28
N VAL A 55 -17.56 24.54 -3.41
CA VAL A 55 -18.72 24.42 -4.30
C VAL A 55 -19.02 22.94 -4.56
N PRO A 56 -20.04 22.36 -3.90
CA PRO A 56 -20.38 20.95 -4.05
C PRO A 56 -20.89 20.63 -5.47
N PRO A 57 -20.40 19.56 -6.12
CA PRO A 57 -20.94 19.13 -7.40
C PRO A 57 -22.33 18.47 -7.26
N GLU A 58 -22.66 17.98 -6.06
CA GLU A 58 -23.91 17.30 -5.74
C GLU A 58 -24.41 17.69 -4.34
N SER A 59 -25.73 17.69 -4.17
CA SER A 59 -26.33 17.83 -2.84
C SER A 59 -26.16 16.53 -2.05
N GLY A 60 -25.94 16.65 -0.75
CA GLY A 60 -25.83 15.48 0.12
C GLY A 60 -25.12 15.75 1.43
N THR A 61 -24.92 14.68 2.19
CA THR A 61 -24.11 14.72 3.40
C THR A 61 -22.64 14.52 3.04
N TYR A 62 -21.79 15.38 3.57
CA TYR A 62 -20.34 15.33 3.41
C TYR A 62 -19.68 15.21 4.77
N ARG A 63 -18.56 14.49 4.84
CA ARG A 63 -17.56 14.71 5.88
C ARG A 63 -16.60 15.78 5.38
N LEU A 64 -16.44 16.87 6.12
CA LEU A 64 -15.60 18.02 5.80
C LEU A 64 -14.69 18.34 6.98
N GLY A 65 -13.45 18.74 6.73
CA GLY A 65 -12.54 19.22 7.76
C GLY A 65 -11.11 19.36 7.27
N LEU A 66 -10.16 19.23 8.20
CA LEU A 66 -8.73 19.39 7.93
C LEU A 66 -7.94 18.14 8.31
N HIS A 67 -6.83 17.92 7.60
CA HIS A 67 -5.75 16.99 7.93
C HIS A 67 -4.45 17.77 8.16
N GLY A 68 -3.50 17.18 8.88
CA GLY A 68 -2.19 17.76 9.19
C GLY A 68 -2.11 18.34 10.60
N SER A 69 -1.26 19.35 10.77
CA SER A 69 -0.96 20.02 12.02
C SER A 69 -1.07 21.54 11.88
N ASN A 70 -1.28 22.24 13.00
CA ASN A 70 -1.21 23.71 13.09
C ASN A 70 -2.10 24.48 12.09
N GLY A 71 -3.24 23.88 11.71
CA GLY A 71 -4.22 24.46 10.80
C GLY A 71 -5.53 24.84 11.47
N SER A 72 -6.25 25.80 10.91
CA SER A 72 -7.61 26.15 11.32
C SER A 72 -8.48 26.50 10.11
N MET A 73 -9.78 26.30 10.24
CA MET A 73 -10.74 26.57 9.17
C MET A 73 -11.95 27.32 9.71
N THR A 74 -12.39 28.33 8.97
CA THR A 74 -13.75 28.88 9.08
C THR A 74 -14.60 28.49 7.87
N LEU A 75 -15.90 28.35 8.11
CA LEU A 75 -16.92 28.11 7.10
C LEU A 75 -18.02 29.18 7.25
N ASN A 76 -18.24 29.97 6.21
CA ASN A 76 -19.13 31.14 6.23
C ASN A 76 -18.83 32.09 7.41
N GLY A 77 -17.55 32.33 7.68
CA GLY A 77 -17.08 33.21 8.76
C GLY A 77 -17.18 32.63 10.17
N LYS A 78 -17.63 31.38 10.33
CA LYS A 78 -17.73 30.71 11.63
C LYS A 78 -16.62 29.65 11.79
N PRO A 79 -16.00 29.51 12.98
CA PRO A 79 -15.03 28.45 13.23
C PRO A 79 -15.60 27.06 12.90
N PHE A 80 -14.82 26.25 12.18
CA PHE A 80 -15.25 24.93 11.70
C PHE A 80 -14.30 23.80 12.09
N ALA A 81 -12.98 23.96 11.90
CA ALA A 81 -11.97 22.97 12.30
C ALA A 81 -10.74 23.65 12.91
N ASP A 82 -10.06 22.95 13.82
CA ASP A 82 -8.88 23.43 14.56
C ASP A 82 -7.93 22.24 14.81
N LEU A 83 -6.71 22.36 14.31
CA LEU A 83 -5.62 21.39 14.41
C LEU A 83 -4.50 21.88 15.34
N SER A 84 -4.75 22.90 16.18
CA SER A 84 -3.76 23.43 17.14
C SER A 84 -3.28 22.39 18.17
N LYS A 85 -4.05 21.32 18.37
CA LYS A 85 -3.70 20.17 19.23
C LYS A 85 -3.32 18.92 18.44
N SER A 86 -3.33 18.97 17.11
CA SER A 86 -2.98 17.84 16.25
C SER A 86 -1.47 17.79 16.04
N GLY A 87 -0.90 16.60 16.27
CA GLY A 87 0.50 16.31 15.96
C GLY A 87 0.65 15.52 14.66
N TRP A 88 1.90 15.23 14.30
CA TRP A 88 2.22 14.32 13.21
C TRP A 88 1.51 12.97 13.39
N GLY A 89 1.00 12.39 12.30
CA GLY A 89 0.27 11.12 12.33
C GLY A 89 -1.17 11.19 12.89
N SER A 90 -1.68 12.39 13.21
CA SER A 90 -3.07 12.54 13.65
C SER A 90 -4.06 12.29 12.50
N LEU A 91 -5.13 11.56 12.78
CA LEU A 91 -6.21 11.38 11.81
C LEU A 91 -6.89 12.73 11.48
N PRO A 92 -7.46 12.88 10.27
CA PRO A 92 -8.20 14.07 9.90
C PRO A 92 -9.35 14.38 10.88
N THR A 93 -9.51 15.66 11.24
CA THR A 93 -10.65 16.12 12.04
C THR A 93 -11.81 16.44 11.10
N LEU A 94 -12.78 15.52 10.99
CA LEU A 94 -13.91 15.63 10.07
C LEU A 94 -15.23 15.80 10.82
N LYS A 95 -16.10 16.67 10.30
CA LYS A 95 -17.48 16.85 10.75
C LYS A 95 -18.44 16.56 9.60
N GLU A 96 -19.59 16.00 9.93
CA GLU A 96 -20.66 15.84 8.95
C GLU A 96 -21.38 17.17 8.70
N ILE A 97 -21.67 17.47 7.44
CA ILE A 97 -22.37 18.68 7.03
C ILE A 97 -23.24 18.38 5.81
N GLN A 98 -24.41 19.01 5.75
CA GLN A 98 -25.24 18.99 4.54
C GLN A 98 -24.80 20.10 3.60
N LEU A 99 -24.48 19.75 2.36
CA LEU A 99 -24.11 20.70 1.33
C LEU A 99 -25.07 20.61 0.13
N GLU A 100 -25.28 21.73 -0.53
CA GLU A 100 -26.18 21.89 -1.68
C GLU A 100 -25.38 22.07 -2.97
N LYS A 101 -25.76 21.34 -4.03
CA LYS A 101 -25.15 21.43 -5.36
C LYS A 101 -25.06 22.87 -5.84
N GLY A 102 -23.87 23.28 -6.28
CA GLY A 102 -23.61 24.60 -6.88
C GLY A 102 -23.61 25.77 -5.90
N ARG A 103 -24.03 25.57 -4.64
CA ARG A 103 -23.98 26.62 -3.62
C ARG A 103 -22.52 26.90 -3.23
N ARG A 104 -22.19 28.18 -3.10
CA ARG A 104 -20.86 28.64 -2.68
C ARG A 104 -20.83 28.78 -1.16
N TYR A 105 -19.92 28.05 -0.52
CA TYR A 105 -19.66 28.17 0.92
C TYR A 105 -18.31 28.85 1.11
N ALA A 106 -18.29 30.03 1.72
CA ALA A 106 -17.05 30.78 1.93
C ALA A 106 -16.16 30.00 2.91
N ILE A 107 -14.89 29.82 2.56
CA ILE A 107 -13.89 29.17 3.41
C ILE A 107 -12.71 30.10 3.62
N GLU A 108 -12.17 30.05 4.83
CA GLU A 108 -10.84 30.53 5.14
C GLU A 108 -10.10 29.42 5.87
N VAL A 109 -8.94 29.01 5.35
CA VAL A 109 -8.08 28.01 5.97
C VAL A 109 -6.74 28.67 6.26
N THR A 110 -6.25 28.56 7.49
CA THR A 110 -4.89 28.97 7.86
C THR A 110 -4.07 27.73 8.19
N GLY A 111 -2.81 27.69 7.76
CA GLY A 111 -1.85 26.65 8.14
C GLY A 111 -0.49 27.25 8.46
N ASP A 112 0.07 26.90 9.62
CA ASP A 112 1.37 27.38 10.07
C ASP A 112 2.44 26.28 9.94
N ALA A 113 3.49 26.58 9.16
CA ALA A 113 4.60 25.69 8.88
C ALA A 113 5.77 25.99 9.81
N HIS A 114 6.17 25.01 10.62
CA HIS A 114 7.17 25.20 11.68
C HIS A 114 8.51 24.48 11.44
N SER A 115 8.57 23.47 10.55
CA SER A 115 9.83 22.71 10.28
C SER A 115 9.80 21.90 8.97
N ALA A 116 8.75 22.07 8.17
CA ALA A 116 8.43 21.35 6.96
C ALA A 116 7.32 22.16 6.24
N PRO A 117 7.00 21.92 4.95
CA PRO A 117 5.83 22.56 4.34
C PRO A 117 4.59 22.35 5.21
N ALA A 118 3.72 23.36 5.29
CA ALA A 118 2.48 23.24 6.05
C ALA A 118 1.73 21.99 5.59
N ASP A 119 1.57 21.00 6.46
CA ASP A 119 0.90 19.73 6.15
C ASP A 119 -0.64 19.85 6.18
N THR A 120 -1.14 21.07 6.39
CA THR A 120 -2.57 21.37 6.40
C THR A 120 -3.18 21.12 5.03
N ALA A 121 -4.21 20.28 4.99
CA ALA A 121 -5.02 20.04 3.81
C ALA A 121 -6.51 20.05 4.15
N LEU A 122 -7.33 20.63 3.27
CA LEU A 122 -8.79 20.50 3.39
C LEU A 122 -9.24 19.17 2.80
N ILE A 123 -9.91 18.36 3.62
CA ILE A 123 -10.48 17.09 3.20
C ILE A 123 -11.99 17.19 3.23
N TRP A 124 -12.61 16.75 2.14
CA TRP A 124 -14.05 16.60 2.07
C TRP A 124 -14.43 15.39 1.22
N LYS A 125 -15.47 14.67 1.65
CA LYS A 125 -15.96 13.48 0.97
C LYS A 125 -17.47 13.39 1.15
N ARG A 126 -18.21 13.25 0.06
CA ARG A 126 -19.64 12.90 0.11
C ARG A 126 -19.76 11.49 0.70
N ILE A 127 -20.66 11.32 1.66
CA ILE A 127 -20.92 10.04 2.29
C ILE A 127 -22.37 9.62 2.02
N SER A 128 -22.58 8.30 1.92
CA SER A 128 -23.92 7.74 1.91
C SER A 128 -24.39 7.45 3.33
N LYS A 129 -25.68 7.69 3.58
CA LYS A 129 -26.38 7.22 4.79
C LYS A 129 -27.05 5.86 4.58
N THR A 130 -27.06 5.36 3.35
CA THR A 130 -27.70 4.10 2.94
C THR A 130 -26.77 3.27 2.04
N PRO A 131 -25.53 2.96 2.49
CA PRO A 131 -24.52 2.31 1.64
C PRO A 131 -24.97 0.96 1.08
N ASP A 132 -25.79 0.21 1.82
CA ASP A 132 -26.32 -1.08 1.37
C ASP A 132 -27.32 -0.92 0.21
N ALA A 133 -28.18 0.10 0.27
CA ALA A 133 -29.12 0.40 -0.80
C ALA A 133 -28.38 0.91 -2.05
N ASP A 134 -27.35 1.74 -1.85
CA ASP A 134 -26.51 2.24 -2.93
C ASP A 134 -25.76 1.10 -3.63
N LEU A 135 -25.23 0.14 -2.86
CA LEU A 135 -24.61 -1.07 -3.40
C LEU A 135 -25.62 -1.90 -4.19
N ALA A 136 -26.81 -2.15 -3.64
CA ALA A 136 -27.84 -2.93 -4.34
C ALA A 136 -28.27 -2.26 -5.65
N ALA A 137 -28.49 -0.94 -5.64
CA ALA A 137 -28.85 -0.17 -6.82
C ALA A 137 -27.75 -0.19 -7.89
N GLY A 138 -26.49 0.00 -7.50
CA GLY A 138 -25.34 -0.09 -8.39
C GLY A 138 -25.15 -1.50 -8.97
N ALA A 139 -25.28 -2.52 -8.14
CA ALA A 139 -25.12 -3.92 -8.55
C ALA A 139 -26.22 -4.39 -9.50
N ALA A 140 -27.46 -3.91 -9.34
CA ALA A 140 -28.57 -4.24 -10.24
C ALA A 140 -28.29 -3.86 -11.69
N GLN A 141 -27.51 -2.80 -11.93
CA GLN A 141 -27.16 -2.29 -13.26
C GLN A 141 -25.79 -2.75 -13.76
N ALA A 142 -25.03 -3.50 -12.96
CA ALA A 142 -23.66 -3.89 -13.27
C ALA A 142 -23.56 -5.36 -13.70
N ASP A 143 -22.66 -5.64 -14.64
CA ASP A 143 -22.29 -7.02 -15.01
C ASP A 143 -21.20 -7.59 -14.09
N VAL A 144 -20.37 -6.72 -13.51
CA VAL A 144 -19.24 -7.06 -12.64
C VAL A 144 -19.12 -6.01 -11.54
N LEU A 145 -18.74 -6.44 -10.34
CA LEU A 145 -18.43 -5.56 -9.22
C LEU A 145 -16.92 -5.48 -9.03
N VAL A 146 -16.39 -4.26 -8.87
CA VAL A 146 -14.99 -4.02 -8.50
C VAL A 146 -14.98 -3.37 -7.12
N ALA A 147 -14.60 -4.13 -6.10
CA ALA A 147 -14.46 -3.63 -4.74
C ALA A 147 -13.00 -3.25 -4.49
N VAL A 148 -12.76 -1.97 -4.19
CA VAL A 148 -11.44 -1.47 -3.80
C VAL A 148 -11.38 -1.38 -2.28
N VAL A 149 -10.56 -2.22 -1.67
CA VAL A 149 -10.46 -2.44 -0.22
C VAL A 149 -8.99 -2.52 0.19
N GLY A 150 -8.72 -2.51 1.48
CA GLY A 150 -7.37 -2.56 2.04
C GLY A 150 -7.18 -1.57 3.18
N LEU A 151 -5.95 -1.09 3.30
CA LEU A 151 -5.48 -0.20 4.35
C LEU A 151 -5.00 1.13 3.74
N THR A 152 -4.67 2.08 4.61
CA THR A 152 -4.08 3.36 4.20
C THR A 152 -2.79 3.61 4.97
N SER A 153 -2.00 4.57 4.51
CA SER A 153 -0.84 5.08 5.25
C SER A 153 -1.20 5.74 6.59
N ASP A 154 -2.49 5.91 6.90
CA ASP A 154 -2.93 6.35 8.22
C ASP A 154 -2.94 5.20 9.23
N LEU A 155 -3.10 3.96 8.73
CA LEU A 155 -3.18 2.73 9.52
C LEU A 155 -1.86 1.97 9.53
N GLU A 156 -1.21 1.84 8.37
CA GLU A 156 0.14 1.27 8.23
C GLU A 156 1.16 2.42 8.21
N ALA A 157 1.56 2.85 9.40
CA ALA A 157 2.41 4.02 9.61
C ALA A 157 3.54 3.72 10.60
N GLU A 158 4.64 4.47 10.50
CA GLU A 158 5.67 4.49 11.55
C GLU A 158 5.13 5.27 12.75
N GLU A 159 5.16 4.66 13.94
CA GLU A 159 4.80 5.29 15.23
C GLU A 159 3.51 6.14 15.20
N SER A 160 2.38 5.50 14.89
CA SER A 160 1.09 6.22 14.79
C SER A 160 0.40 6.40 16.16
N PRO A 161 -0.09 7.61 16.49
CA PRO A 161 -0.92 7.84 17.66
C PRO A 161 -2.38 7.39 17.47
N ALA A 162 -2.77 6.98 16.25
CA ALA A 162 -4.12 6.56 15.96
C ALA A 162 -4.49 5.27 16.70
N GLN A 163 -5.66 5.28 17.35
CA GLN A 163 -6.21 4.12 18.04
C GLN A 163 -7.35 3.55 17.20
N VAL A 164 -7.03 2.54 16.39
CA VAL A 164 -7.98 1.86 15.52
C VAL A 164 -7.93 0.36 15.82
N PRO A 165 -9.09 -0.32 15.98
CA PRO A 165 -9.10 -1.77 16.18
C PRO A 165 -8.30 -2.48 15.09
N GLY A 166 -7.45 -3.43 15.51
CA GLY A 166 -6.53 -4.13 14.61
C GLY A 166 -5.16 -3.48 14.45
N PHE A 167 -4.91 -2.33 15.10
CA PHE A 167 -3.64 -1.60 15.03
C PHE A 167 -3.16 -1.17 16.41
N LYS A 168 -1.83 -1.10 16.59
CA LYS A 168 -1.17 -0.59 17.79
C LYS A 168 0.13 0.12 17.41
N GLY A 169 0.18 1.44 17.53
CA GLY A 169 1.38 2.22 17.20
C GLY A 169 1.74 2.21 15.71
N GLY A 170 0.80 1.87 14.84
CA GLY A 170 1.02 1.66 13.40
C GLY A 170 1.31 0.21 13.00
N ASP A 171 1.58 -0.66 13.96
CA ASP A 171 1.69 -2.10 13.72
C ASP A 171 0.31 -2.78 13.68
N LYS A 172 0.16 -3.79 12.81
CA LYS A 172 -1.04 -4.63 12.77
C LYS A 172 -1.08 -5.62 13.92
N THR A 173 -2.22 -5.71 14.61
CA THR A 173 -2.50 -6.72 15.62
C THR A 173 -3.36 -7.88 15.08
N THR A 174 -3.85 -7.76 13.84
CA THR A 174 -4.48 -8.83 13.05
C THR A 174 -4.09 -8.67 11.59
N LEU A 175 -4.17 -9.75 10.80
CA LEU A 175 -4.02 -9.69 9.34
C LEU A 175 -5.35 -9.41 8.63
N ASP A 176 -6.48 -9.47 9.32
CA ASP A 176 -7.79 -9.31 8.69
C ASP A 176 -8.01 -7.90 8.16
N LEU A 177 -8.78 -7.81 7.07
CA LEU A 177 -9.33 -6.53 6.63
C LEU A 177 -10.21 -5.94 7.75
N PRO A 178 -10.37 -4.60 7.80
CA PRO A 178 -11.35 -3.97 8.67
C PRO A 178 -12.74 -4.62 8.54
N PRO A 179 -13.45 -4.90 9.66
CA PRO A 179 -14.70 -5.66 9.62
C PRO A 179 -15.80 -5.07 8.73
N ASP A 180 -15.85 -3.75 8.60
CA ASP A 180 -16.78 -3.04 7.73
C ASP A 180 -16.49 -3.31 6.24
N GLN A 181 -15.23 -3.48 5.86
CA GLN A 181 -14.85 -3.88 4.51
C GLN A 181 -15.18 -5.34 4.23
N ILE A 182 -14.99 -6.26 5.19
CA ILE A 182 -15.44 -7.65 5.04
C ILE A 182 -16.96 -7.69 4.85
N ALA A 183 -17.72 -6.97 5.67
CA ALA A 183 -19.18 -6.90 5.53
C ALA A 183 -19.62 -6.33 4.16
N LEU A 184 -18.90 -5.33 3.64
CA LEU A 184 -19.12 -4.82 2.28
C LEU A 184 -18.89 -5.90 1.22
N LEU A 185 -17.79 -6.65 1.32
CA LEU A 185 -17.47 -7.72 0.37
C LEU A 185 -18.48 -8.86 0.41
N GLU A 186 -18.95 -9.26 1.59
CA GLU A 186 -19.99 -10.28 1.77
C GLU A 186 -21.32 -9.85 1.13
N LYS A 187 -21.74 -8.60 1.35
CA LYS A 187 -22.93 -8.04 0.70
C LYS A 187 -22.76 -7.97 -0.81
N ALA A 188 -21.59 -7.55 -1.30
CA ALA A 188 -21.29 -7.52 -2.73
C ALA A 188 -21.35 -8.93 -3.35
N LYS A 189 -20.77 -9.94 -2.67
CA LYS A 189 -20.83 -11.34 -3.09
C LYS A 189 -22.27 -11.87 -3.12
N ALA A 190 -23.09 -11.51 -2.14
CA ALA A 190 -24.49 -11.93 -2.05
C ALA A 190 -25.36 -11.45 -3.22
N THR A 191 -24.94 -10.42 -3.97
CA THR A 191 -25.63 -10.00 -5.20
C THR A 191 -25.57 -11.03 -6.34
N GLY A 192 -24.68 -12.02 -6.23
CA GLY A 192 -24.45 -13.03 -7.28
C GLY A 192 -23.63 -12.53 -8.47
N LYS A 193 -23.25 -11.26 -8.51
CA LYS A 193 -22.40 -10.70 -9.57
C LYS A 193 -20.95 -11.18 -9.40
N PRO A 194 -20.20 -11.39 -10.50
CA PRO A 194 -18.75 -11.58 -10.43
C PRO A 194 -18.11 -10.43 -9.65
N LEU A 195 -17.38 -10.78 -8.58
CA LEU A 195 -16.73 -9.82 -7.70
C LEU A 195 -15.22 -9.85 -7.92
N ILE A 196 -14.66 -8.72 -8.33
CA ILE A 196 -13.21 -8.47 -8.38
C ILE A 196 -12.83 -7.67 -7.14
N VAL A 197 -11.86 -8.16 -6.38
CA VAL A 197 -11.36 -7.48 -5.19
C VAL A 197 -9.98 -6.88 -5.51
N VAL A 198 -9.88 -5.56 -5.45
CA VAL A 198 -8.65 -4.80 -5.66
C VAL A 198 -8.13 -4.35 -4.31
N LEU A 199 -6.89 -4.71 -4.00
CA LEU A 199 -6.28 -4.55 -2.68
C LEU A 199 -5.25 -3.44 -2.68
N MET A 200 -5.34 -2.55 -1.70
CA MET A 200 -4.39 -1.47 -1.46
C MET A 200 -3.84 -1.55 -0.03
N ASN A 201 -2.62 -2.05 0.14
CA ASN A 201 -1.99 -2.26 1.45
C ASN A 201 -0.46 -2.25 1.32
N GLY A 202 0.25 -1.89 2.38
CA GLY A 202 1.71 -1.87 2.42
C GLY A 202 2.34 -3.22 2.75
N SER A 203 1.56 -4.16 3.29
CA SER A 203 2.05 -5.46 3.74
C SER A 203 0.96 -6.55 3.68
N PRO A 204 1.25 -7.82 3.98
CA PRO A 204 0.29 -8.90 3.83
C PRO A 204 -0.94 -8.72 4.72
N ILE A 205 -2.09 -9.07 4.16
CA ILE A 205 -3.36 -9.18 4.86
C ILE A 205 -3.96 -10.56 4.58
N ASN A 206 -4.91 -10.99 5.40
CA ASN A 206 -5.59 -12.26 5.24
C ASN A 206 -6.53 -12.20 4.02
N LEU A 207 -6.14 -12.88 2.94
CA LEU A 207 -6.92 -12.97 1.71
C LEU A 207 -7.76 -14.25 1.61
N ALA A 208 -7.89 -15.04 2.68
CA ALA A 208 -8.58 -16.34 2.64
C ALA A 208 -10.03 -16.20 2.19
N TRP A 209 -10.77 -15.24 2.76
CA TRP A 209 -12.16 -15.00 2.36
C TRP A 209 -12.25 -14.63 0.87
N ALA A 210 -11.42 -13.69 0.41
CA ALA A 210 -11.44 -13.25 -0.98
C ALA A 210 -11.05 -14.39 -1.94
N LYS A 211 -10.09 -15.24 -1.55
CA LYS A 211 -9.64 -16.40 -2.33
C LYS A 211 -10.79 -17.38 -2.60
N ASP A 212 -11.66 -17.58 -1.63
CA ASP A 212 -12.78 -18.53 -1.73
C ASP A 212 -14.05 -17.91 -2.36
N ASN A 213 -14.19 -16.59 -2.31
CA ASN A 213 -15.46 -15.92 -2.68
C ASN A 213 -15.38 -15.01 -3.92
N ALA A 214 -14.23 -14.42 -4.20
CA ALA A 214 -14.04 -13.50 -5.31
C ALA A 214 -13.81 -14.24 -6.64
N ALA A 215 -14.23 -13.62 -7.74
CA ALA A 215 -13.90 -14.09 -9.08
C ALA A 215 -12.43 -13.79 -9.46
N ALA A 216 -11.89 -12.68 -8.94
CA ALA A 216 -10.48 -12.32 -9.10
C ALA A 216 -10.01 -11.43 -7.94
N ILE A 217 -8.70 -11.49 -7.67
CA ILE A 217 -8.03 -10.64 -6.69
C ILE A 217 -6.86 -9.94 -7.38
N VAL A 218 -6.74 -8.62 -7.18
CA VAL A 218 -5.62 -7.82 -7.68
C VAL A 218 -4.94 -7.15 -6.50
N GLU A 219 -3.76 -7.63 -6.12
CA GLU A 219 -2.89 -6.98 -5.14
C GLU A 219 -2.14 -5.83 -5.81
N THR A 220 -2.39 -4.59 -5.36
CA THR A 220 -1.85 -3.36 -5.98
C THR A 220 -0.89 -2.60 -5.09
N TRP A 221 -0.72 -3.04 -3.84
CA TRP A 221 0.08 -2.37 -2.82
C TRP A 221 -0.34 -0.91 -2.61
N TYR A 222 0.63 -0.01 -2.46
CA TYR A 222 0.44 1.44 -2.64
C TYR A 222 0.97 1.86 -4.02
N PRO A 223 0.13 1.94 -5.05
CA PRO A 223 0.56 2.01 -6.45
C PRO A 223 1.00 3.40 -6.93
N GLY A 224 1.16 4.36 -6.01
CA GLY A 224 1.63 5.72 -6.31
C GLY A 224 0.67 6.55 -7.18
N GLN A 225 1.17 7.67 -7.71
CA GLN A 225 0.36 8.71 -8.38
C GLN A 225 -0.42 8.22 -9.61
N SER A 226 0.08 7.20 -10.31
CA SER A 226 -0.54 6.64 -11.52
C SER A 226 -1.29 5.33 -11.23
N GLY A 227 -1.51 5.00 -9.95
CA GLY A 227 -2.03 3.71 -9.54
C GLY A 227 -3.41 3.39 -10.08
N GLY A 228 -4.33 4.36 -10.08
CA GLY A 228 -5.67 4.17 -10.66
C GLY A 228 -5.63 3.80 -12.14
N LEU A 229 -4.75 4.44 -12.93
CA LEU A 229 -4.55 4.11 -14.33
C LEU A 229 -3.93 2.71 -14.51
N ALA A 230 -2.95 2.35 -13.66
CA ALA A 230 -2.32 1.03 -13.70
C ALA A 230 -3.35 -0.09 -13.43
N VAL A 231 -4.18 0.07 -12.40
CA VAL A 231 -5.27 -0.87 -12.07
C VAL A 231 -6.25 -0.97 -13.23
N GLY A 232 -6.70 0.15 -13.79
CA GLY A 232 -7.60 0.14 -14.96
C GLY A 232 -7.02 -0.60 -16.17
N ASN A 233 -5.72 -0.45 -16.44
CA ASN A 233 -5.05 -1.16 -17.54
C ASN A 233 -4.97 -2.67 -17.30
N ILE A 234 -4.78 -3.11 -16.05
CA ILE A 234 -4.82 -4.54 -15.68
C ILE A 234 -6.24 -5.07 -15.86
N LEU A 235 -7.23 -4.45 -15.21
CA LEU A 235 -8.63 -4.92 -15.25
C LEU A 235 -9.21 -4.98 -16.67
N SER A 236 -8.83 -4.05 -17.54
CA SER A 236 -9.26 -4.04 -18.96
C SER A 236 -8.47 -5.01 -19.85
N GLY A 237 -7.41 -5.65 -19.33
CA GLY A 237 -6.55 -6.54 -20.12
C GLY A 237 -5.60 -5.82 -21.08
N LYS A 238 -5.53 -4.47 -21.02
CA LYS A 238 -4.55 -3.67 -21.78
C LYS A 238 -3.12 -3.99 -21.34
N THR A 239 -2.94 -4.27 -20.06
CA THR A 239 -1.68 -4.78 -19.50
C THR A 239 -1.91 -6.18 -18.93
N ASN A 240 -1.04 -7.12 -19.28
CA ASN A 240 -1.03 -8.45 -18.69
C ASN A 240 -0.30 -8.39 -17.33
N PRO A 241 -0.89 -8.83 -16.20
CA PRO A 241 -0.21 -8.84 -14.91
C PRO A 241 1.02 -9.76 -14.93
N SER A 242 2.10 -9.28 -14.31
CA SER A 242 3.40 -9.97 -14.27
C SER A 242 4.14 -9.84 -12.93
N GLY A 243 3.45 -9.31 -11.91
CA GLY A 243 3.96 -9.21 -10.54
C GLY A 243 4.07 -10.58 -9.87
N ARG A 244 5.06 -10.71 -8.97
CA ARG A 244 5.24 -11.87 -8.09
C ARG A 244 5.28 -11.38 -6.65
N LEU A 245 4.59 -12.06 -5.74
CA LEU A 245 4.52 -11.66 -4.34
C LEU A 245 5.92 -11.69 -3.70
N PRO A 246 6.42 -10.57 -3.15
CA PRO A 246 7.68 -10.54 -2.43
C PRO A 246 7.54 -11.04 -0.98
N LEU A 247 6.32 -11.37 -0.54
CA LEU A 247 5.98 -11.75 0.81
C LEU A 247 5.04 -12.97 0.80
N THR A 248 5.07 -13.75 1.88
CA THR A 248 4.10 -14.83 2.11
C THR A 248 2.84 -14.24 2.75
N PHE A 249 1.66 -14.62 2.26
CA PHE A 249 0.38 -14.21 2.81
C PHE A 249 -0.16 -15.33 3.71
N TYR A 250 -0.32 -15.03 5.00
CA TYR A 250 -0.73 -15.98 6.03
C TYR A 250 -2.23 -15.87 6.30
N LYS A 251 -2.80 -16.88 6.97
CA LYS A 251 -4.23 -16.90 7.30
C LYS A 251 -4.51 -16.12 8.59
N SER A 252 -3.64 -16.26 9.60
CA SER A 252 -3.75 -15.51 10.86
C SER A 252 -2.37 -15.01 11.31
N ILE A 253 -2.37 -14.02 12.19
CA ILE A 253 -1.18 -13.66 12.96
C ILE A 253 -0.77 -14.76 13.94
N ASP A 254 -1.72 -15.63 14.35
CA ASP A 254 -1.46 -16.78 15.22
C ASP A 254 -0.59 -17.86 14.55
N ASP A 255 -0.51 -17.84 13.22
CA ASP A 255 0.41 -18.69 12.44
C ASP A 255 1.87 -18.23 12.58
N LEU A 256 2.10 -17.04 13.13
CA LEU A 256 3.40 -16.39 13.19
C LEU A 256 3.94 -16.36 14.63
N PRO A 257 5.27 -16.50 14.81
CA PRO A 257 5.87 -16.29 16.12
C PRO A 257 5.64 -14.86 16.63
N PRO A 258 5.63 -14.67 17.97
CA PRO A 258 5.42 -13.36 18.58
C PRO A 258 6.35 -12.28 18.04
N PHE A 259 5.90 -11.02 18.06
CA PHE A 259 6.68 -9.90 17.52
C PHE A 259 8.09 -9.77 18.13
N GLY A 260 8.23 -10.06 19.43
CA GLY A 260 9.52 -10.03 20.12
C GLY A 260 10.46 -11.21 19.84
N ASP A 261 10.02 -12.23 19.07
CA ASP A 261 10.86 -13.35 18.66
C ASP A 261 11.61 -13.00 17.37
N TYR A 262 12.92 -12.79 17.50
CA TYR A 262 13.84 -12.45 16.40
C TYR A 262 14.41 -13.67 15.68
N SER A 263 13.99 -14.89 16.03
CA SER A 263 14.34 -16.07 15.25
C SER A 263 13.59 -16.11 13.92
N MET A 264 14.15 -16.82 12.94
CA MET A 264 13.50 -17.02 11.63
C MET A 264 12.52 -18.20 11.62
N LYS A 265 12.45 -18.99 12.70
CA LYS A 265 11.61 -20.20 12.78
C LYS A 265 10.15 -19.81 12.57
N GLY A 266 9.43 -20.55 11.70
CA GLY A 266 8.02 -20.26 11.42
C GLY A 266 7.76 -18.97 10.63
N ARG A 267 8.80 -18.28 10.15
CA ARG A 267 8.65 -17.05 9.35
C ARG A 267 9.02 -17.25 7.89
N THR A 268 8.40 -16.46 7.01
CA THR A 268 8.68 -16.43 5.55
C THR A 268 8.44 -17.77 4.87
N TYR A 269 8.52 -17.79 3.54
CA TYR A 269 8.45 -19.05 2.79
C TYR A 269 9.59 -20.03 3.12
N ARG A 270 10.69 -19.56 3.72
CA ARG A 270 11.88 -20.38 4.01
C ARG A 270 11.68 -21.32 5.21
N TYR A 271 10.91 -20.88 6.21
CA TYR A 271 10.81 -21.56 7.51
C TYR A 271 9.37 -21.76 8.00
N PHE A 272 8.38 -21.17 7.34
CA PHE A 272 6.97 -21.42 7.66
C PHE A 272 6.60 -22.88 7.41
N THR A 273 5.85 -23.47 8.35
CA THR A 273 5.42 -24.88 8.29
C THR A 273 3.93 -25.04 8.03
N GLY A 274 3.15 -23.96 8.15
CA GLY A 274 1.73 -23.96 7.80
C GLY A 274 1.49 -23.82 6.30
N THR A 275 0.21 -23.73 5.94
CA THR A 275 -0.23 -23.51 4.56
C THR A 275 -0.51 -22.02 4.34
N PRO A 276 0.24 -21.33 3.47
CA PRO A 276 -0.04 -19.92 3.19
C PRO A 276 -1.31 -19.77 2.34
N VAL A 277 -1.98 -18.62 2.47
CA VAL A 277 -3.08 -18.25 1.57
C VAL A 277 -2.54 -18.07 0.14
N TYR A 278 -1.44 -17.32 0.03
CA TYR A 278 -0.61 -17.20 -1.17
C TYR A 278 0.88 -17.28 -0.81
N PRO A 279 1.67 -18.13 -1.49
CA PRO A 279 3.09 -18.27 -1.20
C PRO A 279 3.92 -17.12 -1.77
N PHE A 280 5.13 -16.94 -1.23
CA PHE A 280 6.15 -16.10 -1.84
C PHE A 280 6.38 -16.49 -3.31
N GLY A 281 6.59 -15.51 -4.17
CA GLY A 281 6.82 -15.71 -5.60
C GLY A 281 5.56 -16.02 -6.41
N TYR A 282 4.38 -16.08 -5.79
CA TYR A 282 3.11 -16.33 -6.49
C TYR A 282 2.66 -15.13 -7.32
N GLY A 283 1.99 -15.40 -8.43
CA GLY A 283 1.38 -14.39 -9.30
C GLY A 283 0.69 -15.06 -10.49
N LEU A 284 -0.35 -14.44 -11.02
CA LEU A 284 -1.05 -14.94 -12.21
C LEU A 284 -0.76 -14.07 -13.42
N SER A 285 -1.07 -14.60 -14.60
CA SER A 285 -0.97 -13.92 -15.89
C SER A 285 -2.24 -14.19 -16.70
N TYR A 286 -2.56 -13.31 -17.63
CA TYR A 286 -3.59 -13.55 -18.66
C TYR A 286 -3.12 -14.50 -19.76
N THR A 287 -1.88 -14.99 -19.68
CA THR A 287 -1.37 -16.10 -20.48
C THR A 287 -0.84 -17.21 -19.57
N ARG A 288 -0.41 -18.32 -20.16
CA ARG A 288 0.20 -19.44 -19.44
C ARG A 288 1.59 -19.70 -19.98
N PHE A 289 2.47 -20.14 -19.08
CA PHE A 289 3.84 -20.51 -19.43
C PHE A 289 4.11 -21.96 -19.03
N SER A 290 4.93 -22.65 -19.81
CA SER A 290 5.45 -23.98 -19.49
C SER A 290 6.96 -23.93 -19.37
N TYR A 291 7.50 -24.76 -18.48
CA TYR A 291 8.94 -24.95 -18.29
C TYR A 291 9.33 -26.34 -18.80
N ALA A 292 10.43 -26.40 -19.56
CA ALA A 292 11.09 -27.66 -19.84
C ALA A 292 11.85 -28.18 -18.60
N PRO A 293 12.21 -29.48 -18.54
CA PRO A 293 13.07 -30.00 -17.48
C PRO A 293 14.34 -29.16 -17.28
N LEU A 294 14.80 -29.06 -16.03
CA LEU A 294 16.05 -28.37 -15.71
C LEU A 294 17.25 -29.17 -16.26
N THR A 295 18.21 -28.45 -16.84
CA THR A 295 19.55 -28.97 -17.12
C THR A 295 20.51 -28.38 -16.11
N VAL A 296 21.27 -29.22 -15.42
CA VAL A 296 22.25 -28.81 -14.39
C VAL A 296 23.61 -29.34 -14.79
N GLU A 297 24.58 -28.42 -14.95
CA GLU A 297 25.92 -28.72 -15.41
C GLU A 297 26.94 -28.07 -14.48
N PRO A 298 28.19 -28.57 -14.41
CA PRO A 298 29.28 -27.83 -13.81
C PRO A 298 29.39 -26.42 -14.42
N ALA A 299 29.69 -25.42 -13.59
CA ALA A 299 30.02 -24.09 -14.10
C ALA A 299 31.23 -24.16 -15.06
N PRO A 300 31.40 -23.19 -15.98
CA PRO A 300 32.62 -23.07 -16.77
C PRO A 300 33.87 -23.08 -15.86
N GLY A 301 34.83 -23.96 -16.16
CA GLY A 301 36.00 -24.20 -15.33
C GLY A 301 35.86 -25.38 -14.35
N GLY A 302 34.67 -25.96 -14.21
CA GLY A 302 34.41 -27.18 -13.42
C GLY A 302 33.56 -26.95 -12.16
N ALA A 303 33.15 -28.04 -11.52
CA ALA A 303 32.15 -28.02 -10.44
C ALA A 303 32.60 -27.27 -9.18
N HIS A 304 33.91 -27.12 -8.96
CA HIS A 304 34.46 -26.34 -7.86
C HIS A 304 34.22 -24.82 -8.01
N HIS A 305 33.88 -24.35 -9.22
CA HIS A 305 33.43 -22.99 -9.49
C HIS A 305 31.91 -22.82 -9.40
N GLY A 306 31.17 -23.89 -9.09
CA GLY A 306 29.72 -23.88 -8.93
C GLY A 306 28.98 -24.67 -10.04
N VAL A 307 27.72 -24.32 -10.27
CA VAL A 307 26.83 -25.01 -11.21
C VAL A 307 26.10 -24.04 -12.11
N ARG A 308 25.85 -24.45 -13.35
CA ARG A 308 24.97 -23.78 -14.30
C ARG A 308 23.65 -24.53 -14.36
N VAL A 309 22.56 -23.83 -14.11
CA VAL A 309 21.19 -24.36 -14.22
C VAL A 309 20.49 -23.66 -15.38
N SER A 310 19.87 -24.41 -16.28
CA SER A 310 19.09 -23.84 -17.37
C SER A 310 17.76 -24.55 -17.63
N THR A 311 16.81 -23.84 -18.21
CA THR A 311 15.50 -24.37 -18.63
C THR A 311 14.93 -23.51 -19.76
N GLU A 312 14.17 -24.12 -20.66
CA GLU A 312 13.38 -23.39 -21.64
C GLU A 312 12.03 -22.99 -21.03
N VAL A 313 11.67 -21.71 -21.16
CA VAL A 313 10.36 -21.18 -20.80
C VAL A 313 9.60 -20.83 -22.08
N ARG A 314 8.37 -21.34 -22.22
CA ARG A 314 7.52 -21.11 -23.39
C ARG A 314 6.20 -20.47 -22.98
N ASN A 315 5.76 -19.47 -23.74
CA ASN A 315 4.40 -18.96 -23.65
C ASN A 315 3.45 -19.85 -24.45
N ILE A 316 2.58 -20.57 -23.76
CA ILE A 316 1.64 -21.54 -24.34
C ILE A 316 0.20 -21.00 -24.39
N GLY A 317 -0.01 -19.72 -24.11
CA GLY A 317 -1.31 -19.08 -24.24
C GLY A 317 -1.42 -18.16 -25.45
N ALA A 318 -2.51 -17.40 -25.50
CA ALA A 318 -2.89 -16.56 -26.65
C ALA A 318 -2.48 -15.09 -26.50
N ARG A 319 -1.90 -14.69 -25.37
CA ARG A 319 -1.50 -13.30 -25.09
C ARG A 319 -0.01 -13.21 -24.85
N ALA A 320 0.60 -12.12 -25.30
CA ALA A 320 1.95 -11.78 -24.85
C ALA A 320 1.94 -11.54 -23.33
N GLY A 321 3.05 -11.87 -22.67
CA GLY A 321 3.17 -11.67 -21.24
C GLY A 321 4.60 -11.82 -20.77
N ASP A 322 4.83 -11.35 -19.54
CA ASP A 322 6.09 -11.52 -18.84
C ASP A 322 5.98 -12.68 -17.86
N GLU A 323 6.98 -13.56 -17.89
CA GLU A 323 7.19 -14.60 -16.88
C GLU A 323 8.41 -14.22 -16.03
N VAL A 324 8.38 -14.52 -14.73
CA VAL A 324 9.49 -14.39 -13.80
C VAL A 324 9.89 -15.79 -13.34
N ALA A 325 10.85 -16.38 -14.06
CA ALA A 325 11.45 -17.66 -13.72
C ALA A 325 12.25 -17.54 -12.42
N GLN A 326 11.93 -18.36 -11.43
CA GLN A 326 12.54 -18.34 -10.10
C GLN A 326 13.25 -19.67 -9.85
N LEU A 327 14.54 -19.61 -9.51
CA LEU A 327 15.36 -20.75 -9.16
C LEU A 327 15.50 -20.86 -7.65
N TYR A 328 15.08 -22.01 -7.11
CA TYR A 328 15.12 -22.32 -5.70
C TYR A 328 16.03 -23.52 -5.43
N LEU A 329 16.69 -23.51 -4.27
CA LEU A 329 17.42 -24.66 -3.73
C LEU A 329 16.75 -25.19 -2.47
N ASN A 330 16.68 -26.51 -2.36
CA ASN A 330 16.43 -27.20 -1.10
C ASN A 330 17.77 -27.48 -0.43
N PHE A 331 17.82 -27.35 0.89
CA PHE A 331 19.01 -27.66 1.68
C PHE A 331 18.83 -28.99 2.40
N PRO A 332 19.92 -29.71 2.70
CA PRO A 332 19.86 -30.85 3.61
C PRO A 332 19.23 -30.43 4.95
N ASP A 333 18.46 -31.34 5.54
CA ASP A 333 17.82 -31.09 6.82
C ASP A 333 18.87 -30.87 7.93
N GLY A 334 18.68 -29.82 8.72
CA GLY A 334 19.56 -29.48 9.83
C GLY A 334 19.02 -28.31 10.66
N PRO A 335 19.49 -28.14 11.91
CA PRO A 335 19.10 -27.02 12.75
C PRO A 335 19.34 -25.67 12.05
N GLY A 336 18.30 -24.85 11.93
CA GLY A 336 18.36 -23.52 11.30
C GLY A 336 18.40 -23.51 9.76
N ALA A 337 18.45 -24.67 9.10
CA ALA A 337 18.45 -24.75 7.64
C ALA A 337 17.09 -24.30 7.07
N PRO A 338 17.07 -23.48 6.00
CA PRO A 338 15.84 -23.17 5.29
C PRO A 338 15.37 -24.40 4.50
N LYS A 339 14.05 -24.63 4.45
CA LYS A 339 13.47 -25.71 3.64
C LYS A 339 13.75 -25.51 2.15
N ILE A 340 13.66 -24.25 1.73
CA ILE A 340 13.85 -23.80 0.37
C ILE A 340 14.38 -22.37 0.41
N ALA A 341 15.23 -21.98 -0.55
CA ALA A 341 15.68 -20.60 -0.68
C ALA A 341 15.80 -20.19 -2.15
N LEU A 342 15.29 -18.99 -2.47
CA LEU A 342 15.51 -18.36 -3.77
C LEU A 342 17.01 -18.08 -3.97
N ARG A 343 17.54 -18.46 -5.13
CA ARG A 343 18.93 -18.20 -5.54
C ARG A 343 19.07 -17.40 -6.82
N GLY A 344 18.01 -17.31 -7.61
CA GLY A 344 18.00 -16.42 -8.77
C GLY A 344 16.60 -16.25 -9.28
N PHE A 345 16.36 -15.14 -9.97
CA PHE A 345 15.17 -14.99 -10.79
C PHE A 345 15.50 -14.20 -12.05
N LYS A 346 14.78 -14.47 -13.13
CA LYS A 346 14.91 -13.77 -14.41
C LYS A 346 13.53 -13.49 -14.97
N ARG A 347 13.29 -12.24 -15.35
CA ARG A 347 12.08 -11.83 -16.07
C ARG A 347 12.30 -11.99 -17.56
N VAL A 348 11.32 -12.55 -18.26
CA VAL A 348 11.33 -12.71 -19.71
C VAL A 348 9.96 -12.36 -20.29
N THR A 349 9.96 -11.54 -21.34
CA THR A 349 8.78 -11.25 -22.15
C THR A 349 8.71 -12.23 -23.31
N LEU A 350 7.56 -12.88 -23.50
CA LEU A 350 7.34 -13.85 -24.56
C LEU A 350 6.02 -13.57 -25.30
N LYS A 351 6.08 -13.54 -26.63
CA LYS A 351 4.89 -13.57 -27.49
C LYS A 351 4.20 -14.95 -27.42
N PRO A 352 2.92 -15.07 -27.83
CA PRO A 352 2.26 -16.38 -27.96
C PRO A 352 3.12 -17.36 -28.78
N GLY A 353 3.39 -18.54 -28.21
CA GLY A 353 4.19 -19.59 -28.83
C GLY A 353 5.72 -19.42 -28.73
N GLU A 354 6.22 -18.24 -28.35
CA GLU A 354 7.67 -17.97 -28.19
C GLU A 354 8.25 -18.75 -27.01
N SER A 355 9.49 -19.23 -27.18
CA SER A 355 10.26 -19.91 -26.14
C SER A 355 11.62 -19.25 -25.96
N ARG A 356 12.17 -19.28 -24.74
CA ARG A 356 13.51 -18.77 -24.43
C ARG A 356 14.18 -19.62 -23.37
N THR A 357 15.45 -19.96 -23.59
CA THR A 357 16.31 -20.57 -22.56
C THR A 357 16.69 -19.52 -21.52
N ILE A 358 16.46 -19.85 -20.26
CA ILE A 358 16.87 -19.08 -19.10
C ILE A 358 17.97 -19.85 -18.38
N THR A 359 19.07 -19.16 -18.07
CA THR A 359 20.26 -19.74 -17.42
C THR A 359 20.58 -18.99 -16.14
N PHE A 360 20.96 -19.73 -15.10
CA PHE A 360 21.43 -19.24 -13.81
C PHE A 360 22.80 -19.86 -13.54
N ASP A 361 23.80 -19.03 -13.29
CA ASP A 361 25.11 -19.48 -12.82
C ASP A 361 25.15 -19.30 -11.30
N LEU A 362 25.29 -20.39 -10.57
CA LEU A 362 25.37 -20.42 -9.12
C LEU A 362 26.80 -20.67 -8.69
N SER A 363 27.38 -19.75 -7.93
CA SER A 363 28.69 -19.92 -7.31
C SER A 363 28.65 -20.94 -6.16
N PRO A 364 29.80 -21.42 -5.65
CA PRO A 364 29.84 -22.24 -4.43
C PRO A 364 29.16 -21.54 -3.24
N ARG A 365 29.22 -20.21 -3.17
CA ARG A 365 28.54 -19.44 -2.14
C ARG A 365 27.02 -19.49 -2.29
N ASP A 366 26.49 -19.51 -3.50
CA ASP A 366 25.04 -19.57 -3.74
C ASP A 366 24.47 -20.93 -3.36
N ILE A 367 25.21 -22.03 -3.56
CA ILE A 367 24.76 -23.37 -3.17
C ILE A 367 25.03 -23.70 -1.70
N SER A 368 25.73 -22.83 -0.97
CA SER A 368 26.05 -23.04 0.46
C SER A 368 24.93 -22.62 1.42
N ALA A 369 24.99 -23.16 2.64
CA ALA A 369 24.21 -22.74 3.81
C ALA A 369 25.12 -22.25 4.95
N VAL A 370 24.53 -21.59 5.94
CA VAL A 370 25.22 -21.16 7.17
C VAL A 370 24.60 -21.92 8.34
N THR A 371 25.45 -22.56 9.15
CA THR A 371 25.04 -23.28 10.37
C THR A 371 24.71 -22.31 11.50
N LEU A 372 24.14 -22.83 12.61
CA LEU A 372 23.88 -22.01 13.80
C LEU A 372 25.17 -21.46 14.44
N ASP A 373 26.30 -22.15 14.27
CA ASP A 373 27.62 -21.72 14.75
C ASP A 373 28.27 -20.66 13.84
N GLY A 374 27.63 -20.32 12.72
CA GLY A 374 28.12 -19.34 11.75
C GLY A 374 29.03 -19.91 10.65
N ASP A 375 29.23 -21.23 10.62
CA ASP A 375 30.05 -21.89 9.60
C ASP A 375 29.31 -22.01 8.27
N ARG A 376 30.03 -21.79 7.16
CA ARG A 376 29.50 -22.00 5.80
C ARG A 376 29.79 -23.42 5.34
N ARG A 377 28.77 -24.12 4.85
CA ARG A 377 28.86 -25.47 4.28
C ARG A 377 28.26 -25.54 2.89
#